data_AF-F2U3H7-F1
#
_entry.id   AF-F2U3H7-F1
#
_cell.length_a   1.000
_cell.length_b   1.000
_cell.length_c   1.000
_cell.angle_alpha   90.00
_cell.angle_beta   90.00
_cell.angle_gamma   90.00
#
_symmetry.space_group_name_H-M   'P 1'
#
loop_
_entity.id
_entity.type
_entity.pdbx_description
1 polymer ?
#
loop_
_entity_poly.entity_id
_entity_poly.type
_entity_poly.pdbx_seq_one_letter_code
_entity_poly.pdbx_strand_id
1 'polypeptide(L)'
;MKKVPMYPEVLKSLWQALLCFSASALVTFAQAVIEEDALGSLHINTSDPQQQRIFLNGIDVDAMLHAQQRTINAYQELLSAQQSMIEAQRDMLQSQQHTIETVQAEGQALSQQLAAQLTTNRDLESNDAVLRRRLCANGVAPKSTTFKVGTNANPEWFGAVVGPDGLIYGIPFRSTSILIVDPVTHTAKKSGHFTGDLKWAHGAVANGLIFAFPFKSSAVLIINPSNGALTTDTSSISGLPGNSKWSGGALARNGLIYGTPWNAASVLIINPRTRTADTTSISGLGGAESKWHGGVVGPDGRIFCVPFNAKAVLIINPKSNVADTTSLAGLGSATSKWFGGVLARNDLIYGIPAGSRSVLIINPKSLTTNTGTISGLPSLGNKWHGGVLASDGRIVAMPFTAQSQSVLIIDPATNTVDMTTFTGYREGGKWKEPVRASNGLIYAVPYFSRNVLVLDLGC
;
A
#
# COMPACT_ATOMS: atom_id res chain seq x y z
N MET A 1 72.33 18.85 -12.18
CA MET A 1 72.82 20.21 -12.53
C MET A 1 72.93 20.35 -14.04
N LYS A 2 72.75 21.55 -14.61
CA LYS A 2 72.88 21.83 -16.06
C LYS A 2 74.36 21.85 -16.51
N LYS A 3 74.65 21.49 -17.77
CA LYS A 3 75.33 22.37 -18.76
C LYS A 3 75.46 21.75 -20.18
N VAL A 4 75.37 22.62 -21.20
CA VAL A 4 75.28 22.34 -22.66
C VAL A 4 76.02 23.46 -23.42
N PRO A 5 77.02 23.14 -24.26
CA PRO A 5 76.95 23.34 -25.74
C PRO A 5 77.78 22.26 -26.52
N MET A 6 77.88 22.16 -27.87
CA MET A 6 77.13 22.59 -29.07
C MET A 6 77.67 21.84 -30.33
N TYR A 7 76.97 21.89 -31.47
CA TYR A 7 77.54 21.70 -32.83
C TYR A 7 78.02 23.06 -33.42
N PRO A 8 78.90 23.09 -34.44
CA PRO A 8 78.40 23.38 -35.81
C PRO A 8 79.19 22.76 -37.00
N GLU A 9 78.47 22.04 -37.86
CA GLU A 9 78.20 22.35 -39.29
C GLU A 9 79.17 23.23 -40.14
N VAL A 10 79.57 22.66 -41.31
CA VAL A 10 79.94 23.25 -42.64
C VAL A 10 81.09 24.31 -42.78
N LEU A 11 82.01 24.26 -43.76
CA LEU A 11 81.84 24.29 -45.23
C LEU A 11 83.16 24.02 -46.01
N LYS A 12 83.05 23.38 -47.20
CA LYS A 12 83.84 23.55 -48.45
C LYS A 12 85.30 24.05 -48.32
N SER A 13 86.32 23.31 -48.78
CA SER A 13 86.54 23.04 -50.21
C SER A 13 87.90 22.37 -50.43
N LEU A 14 88.00 21.56 -51.49
CA LEU A 14 89.11 21.41 -52.46
C LEU A 14 89.18 19.96 -52.98
N TRP A 15 89.51 19.83 -54.27
CA TRP A 15 89.78 18.58 -55.00
C TRP A 15 88.59 17.69 -55.37
N GLN A 16 87.74 18.23 -56.24
CA GLN A 16 87.40 17.47 -57.45
C GLN A 16 88.70 17.17 -58.22
N ALA A 17 89.05 15.89 -58.40
CA ALA A 17 90.02 15.45 -59.40
C ALA A 17 89.73 13.99 -59.80
N LEU A 18 89.43 13.79 -61.09
CA LEU A 18 89.29 12.50 -61.79
C LEU A 18 88.24 11.49 -61.28
N LEU A 19 87.00 11.77 -61.71
CA LEU A 19 86.11 10.73 -62.24
C LEU A 19 86.76 9.96 -63.41
N CYS A 20 86.25 8.72 -63.61
CA CYS A 20 86.34 7.84 -64.79
C CYS A 20 87.35 6.68 -64.75
N PHE A 21 86.96 5.54 -64.17
CA PHE A 21 86.33 4.47 -64.95
C PHE A 21 85.61 3.43 -64.06
N SER A 22 84.43 2.96 -64.51
CA SER A 22 83.72 1.74 -64.09
C SER A 22 83.73 1.35 -62.60
N ALA A 23 82.98 2.09 -61.77
CA ALA A 23 82.19 1.44 -60.72
C ALA A 23 80.75 1.32 -61.24
N SER A 24 80.49 0.29 -62.05
CA SER A 24 79.13 -0.05 -62.44
C SER A 24 78.34 -0.27 -61.17
N ALA A 25 77.26 0.48 -60.97
CA ALA A 25 76.28 0.13 -59.96
C ALA A 25 75.84 -1.30 -60.27
N LEU A 26 76.06 -2.21 -59.32
CA LEU A 26 75.39 -3.51 -59.31
C LEU A 26 73.91 -3.22 -59.04
N VAL A 27 73.21 -2.85 -60.11
CA VAL A 27 71.76 -2.97 -60.20
C VAL A 27 71.51 -4.46 -60.11
N THR A 28 71.25 -4.94 -58.90
CA THR A 28 70.65 -6.26 -58.68
C THR A 28 69.30 -6.23 -59.36
N PHE A 29 69.26 -6.73 -60.60
CA PHE A 29 68.01 -6.80 -61.35
C PHE A 29 67.04 -7.68 -60.58
N ALA A 30 65.92 -7.08 -60.21
CA ALA A 30 64.73 -7.75 -59.75
C ALA A 30 64.39 -8.91 -60.71
N GLN A 31 64.56 -10.14 -60.25
CA GLN A 31 64.32 -11.32 -61.09
C GLN A 31 63.19 -12.14 -60.48
N ALA A 32 62.12 -12.30 -61.27
CA ALA A 32 61.08 -13.29 -61.01
C ALA A 32 61.55 -14.65 -61.50
N VAL A 33 61.36 -15.69 -60.69
CA VAL A 33 61.71 -17.07 -61.00
C VAL A 33 60.43 -17.90 -60.94
N ILE A 34 60.22 -18.71 -61.97
CA ILE A 34 59.15 -19.71 -62.03
C ILE A 34 59.83 -21.06 -62.25
N GLU A 35 59.64 -21.99 -61.32
CA GLU A 35 60.31 -23.29 -61.32
C GLU A 35 59.34 -24.38 -60.84
N GLU A 36 59.40 -25.56 -61.44
CA GLU A 36 58.66 -26.74 -60.98
C GLU A 36 59.62 -27.67 -60.25
N ASP A 37 59.30 -28.04 -59.01
CA ASP A 37 60.17 -28.93 -58.23
C ASP A 37 60.02 -30.40 -58.64
N ALA A 38 60.92 -31.26 -58.14
CA ALA A 38 60.92 -32.69 -58.43
C ALA A 38 59.67 -33.46 -57.90
N LEU A 39 58.77 -32.79 -57.19
CA LEU A 39 57.48 -33.33 -56.72
C LEU A 39 56.28 -32.78 -57.52
N GLY A 40 56.51 -31.90 -58.50
CA GLY A 40 55.48 -31.29 -59.34
C GLY A 40 54.84 -30.02 -58.75
N SER A 41 55.47 -29.39 -57.75
CA SER A 41 54.98 -28.12 -57.20
C SER A 41 55.48 -26.95 -58.03
N LEU A 42 54.61 -26.01 -58.40
CA LEU A 42 54.99 -24.78 -59.10
C LEU A 42 55.36 -23.67 -58.09
N HIS A 43 56.63 -23.26 -58.11
CA HIS A 43 57.16 -22.16 -57.31
C HIS A 43 57.17 -20.88 -58.15
N ILE A 44 56.65 -19.78 -57.61
CA ILE A 44 56.69 -18.45 -58.22
C ILE A 44 57.32 -17.51 -57.20
N ASN A 45 58.56 -17.08 -57.45
CA ASN A 45 59.40 -16.35 -56.51
C ASN A 45 59.86 -15.01 -57.09
N THR A 46 60.20 -14.06 -56.21
CA THR A 46 60.85 -12.80 -56.52
C THR A 46 62.02 -12.57 -55.57
N SER A 47 63.05 -11.86 -56.04
CA SER A 47 64.22 -11.48 -55.24
C SER A 47 63.94 -10.42 -54.15
N ASP A 48 62.80 -9.70 -54.21
CA ASP A 48 62.38 -8.75 -53.16
C ASP A 48 60.85 -8.73 -53.02
N PRO A 49 60.26 -9.68 -52.27
CA PRO A 49 58.82 -9.81 -52.12
C PRO A 49 58.16 -8.65 -51.34
N GLN A 50 58.91 -7.75 -50.70
CA GLN A 50 58.31 -6.57 -50.03
C GLN A 50 58.03 -5.42 -50.99
N GLN A 51 58.75 -5.33 -52.12
CA GLN A 51 58.50 -4.31 -53.14
C GLN A 51 57.93 -4.89 -54.45
N GLN A 52 58.17 -6.17 -54.73
CA GLN A 52 57.73 -6.85 -55.94
C GLN A 52 56.56 -7.78 -55.62
N ARG A 53 55.41 -7.49 -56.22
CA ARG A 53 54.16 -8.21 -55.91
C ARG A 53 53.93 -9.37 -56.86
N ILE A 54 53.41 -10.47 -56.32
CA ILE A 54 53.02 -11.66 -57.10
C ILE A 54 51.51 -11.56 -57.39
N PHE A 55 51.17 -11.49 -58.68
CA PHE A 55 49.79 -11.49 -59.14
C PHE A 55 49.42 -12.84 -59.75
N LEU A 56 48.34 -13.46 -59.26
CA LEU A 56 47.74 -14.65 -59.87
C LEU A 56 46.40 -14.26 -60.49
N ASN A 57 46.26 -14.39 -61.81
CA ASN A 57 45.06 -13.97 -62.56
C ASN A 57 44.59 -12.53 -62.25
N GLY A 58 45.53 -11.62 -62.01
CA GLY A 58 45.27 -10.22 -61.67
C GLY A 58 45.03 -9.93 -60.19
N ILE A 59 45.04 -10.94 -59.31
CA ILE A 59 44.90 -10.78 -57.85
C ILE A 59 46.27 -10.74 -57.19
N ASP A 60 46.52 -9.68 -56.42
CA ASP A 60 47.71 -9.47 -55.59
C ASP A 60 47.69 -10.43 -54.39
N VAL A 61 48.48 -11.51 -54.44
CA VAL A 61 48.40 -12.63 -53.49
C VAL A 61 48.91 -12.22 -52.11
N ASP A 62 49.95 -11.38 -52.06
CA ASP A 62 50.53 -10.86 -50.82
C ASP A 62 49.57 -9.88 -50.13
N ALA A 63 48.99 -8.94 -50.89
CA ALA A 63 47.98 -8.03 -50.35
C ALA A 63 46.73 -8.78 -49.86
N MET A 64 46.34 -9.88 -50.51
CA MET A 64 45.26 -10.77 -50.06
C MET A 64 45.61 -11.48 -48.75
N LEU A 65 46.82 -12.03 -48.62
CA LEU A 65 47.27 -12.72 -47.41
C LEU A 65 47.38 -11.73 -46.22
N HIS A 66 47.93 -10.53 -46.45
CA HIS A 66 47.96 -9.46 -45.45
C HIS A 66 46.56 -8.90 -45.12
N ALA A 67 45.58 -8.96 -46.03
CA ALA A 67 44.19 -8.66 -45.71
C ALA A 67 43.58 -9.76 -44.80
N GLN A 68 43.78 -11.04 -45.12
CA GLN A 68 43.34 -12.17 -44.30
C GLN A 68 43.96 -12.13 -42.89
N GLN A 69 45.27 -11.86 -42.78
CA GLN A 69 45.94 -11.77 -41.48
C GLN A 69 45.37 -10.63 -40.62
N ARG A 70 45.03 -9.48 -41.22
CA ARG A 70 44.34 -8.38 -40.50
C ARG A 70 42.96 -8.80 -40.00
N THR A 71 42.19 -9.54 -40.81
CA THR A 71 40.90 -10.11 -40.39
C THR A 71 41.05 -11.12 -39.26
N ILE A 72 42.08 -12.00 -39.31
CA ILE A 72 42.38 -12.97 -38.24
C ILE A 72 42.73 -12.24 -36.93
N ASN A 73 43.60 -11.23 -36.97
CA ASN A 73 43.97 -10.44 -35.80
C ASN A 73 42.74 -9.74 -35.20
N ALA A 74 41.88 -9.13 -36.03
CA ALA A 74 40.64 -8.51 -35.58
C ALA A 74 39.66 -9.51 -34.93
N TYR A 75 39.58 -10.76 -35.43
CA TYR A 75 38.79 -11.81 -34.78
C TYR A 75 39.40 -12.26 -33.43
N GLN A 76 40.73 -12.29 -33.30
CA GLN A 76 41.39 -12.59 -32.02
C GLN A 76 41.15 -11.50 -30.96
N GLU A 77 41.18 -10.22 -31.37
CA GLU A 77 40.79 -9.09 -30.50
C GLU A 77 39.31 -9.17 -30.10
N LEU A 78 38.41 -9.48 -31.04
CA LEU A 78 36.99 -9.64 -30.74
C LEU A 78 36.72 -10.81 -29.78
N LEU A 79 37.40 -11.95 -29.97
CA LEU A 79 37.26 -13.13 -29.10
C LEU A 79 37.78 -12.87 -27.69
N SER A 80 38.94 -12.21 -27.54
CA SER A 80 39.46 -11.85 -26.22
C SER A 80 38.54 -10.86 -25.49
N ALA A 81 38.01 -9.85 -26.18
CA ALA A 81 37.01 -8.94 -25.63
C ALA A 81 35.69 -9.64 -25.23
N GLN A 82 35.20 -10.59 -26.05
CA GLN A 82 34.05 -11.42 -25.71
C GLN A 82 34.32 -12.28 -24.46
N GLN A 83 35.50 -12.86 -24.34
CA GLN A 83 35.85 -13.70 -23.20
C GLN A 83 35.92 -12.90 -21.89
N SER A 84 36.53 -11.71 -21.90
CA SER A 84 36.48 -10.79 -20.75
C SER A 84 35.06 -10.35 -20.40
N MET A 85 34.18 -10.18 -21.39
CA MET A 85 32.76 -9.87 -21.13
C MET A 85 32.01 -11.05 -20.49
N ILE A 86 32.29 -12.29 -20.91
CA ILE A 86 31.73 -13.50 -20.30
C ILE A 86 32.20 -13.67 -18.85
N GLU A 87 33.46 -13.38 -18.56
CA GLU A 87 34.02 -13.39 -17.20
C GLU A 87 33.34 -12.34 -16.31
N ALA A 88 33.23 -11.09 -16.77
CA ALA A 88 32.51 -10.05 -16.04
C ALA A 88 31.02 -10.38 -15.82
N GLN A 89 30.35 -11.03 -16.78
CA GLN A 89 28.97 -11.52 -16.61
C GLN A 89 28.89 -12.66 -15.58
N ARG A 90 29.87 -13.57 -15.54
CA ARG A 90 29.92 -14.65 -14.54
C ARG A 90 30.10 -14.10 -13.13
N ASP A 91 30.99 -13.12 -12.95
CA ASP A 91 31.22 -12.46 -11.66
C ASP A 91 29.97 -11.69 -11.19
N MET A 92 29.29 -11.00 -12.12
CA MET A 92 28.00 -10.35 -11.83
C MET A 92 26.94 -11.36 -11.40
N LEU A 93 26.83 -12.52 -12.07
CA LEU A 93 25.89 -13.59 -11.70
C LEU A 93 26.20 -14.18 -10.33
N GLN A 94 27.48 -14.39 -9.98
CA GLN A 94 27.88 -14.85 -8.64
C GLN A 94 27.51 -13.82 -7.55
N SER A 95 27.75 -12.53 -7.80
CA SER A 95 27.36 -11.45 -6.90
C SER A 95 25.84 -11.36 -6.70
N GLN A 96 25.07 -11.51 -7.78
CA GLN A 96 23.61 -11.59 -7.73
C GLN A 96 23.13 -12.82 -6.94
N GLN A 97 23.73 -13.99 -7.16
CA GLN A 97 23.40 -15.22 -6.44
C GLN A 97 23.64 -15.08 -4.93
N HIS A 98 24.78 -14.54 -4.53
CA HIS A 98 25.09 -14.28 -3.13
C HIS A 98 24.12 -13.27 -2.47
N THR A 99 23.70 -12.24 -3.25
CA THR A 99 22.67 -11.29 -2.81
C THR A 99 21.32 -11.99 -2.59
N ILE A 100 20.92 -12.89 -3.49
CA ILE A 100 19.68 -13.67 -3.38
C ILE A 100 19.72 -14.57 -2.14
N GLU A 101 20.82 -15.27 -1.89
CA GLU A 101 21.00 -16.14 -0.72
C GLU A 101 20.91 -15.34 0.60
N THR A 102 21.51 -14.16 0.64
CA THR A 102 21.44 -13.25 1.80
C THR A 102 19.99 -12.81 2.07
N VAL A 103 19.28 -12.33 1.04
CA VAL A 103 17.88 -11.91 1.16
C VAL A 103 16.95 -13.08 1.53
N GLN A 104 17.24 -14.29 1.07
CA GLN A 104 16.51 -15.50 1.48
C GLN A 104 16.73 -15.83 2.96
N ALA A 105 17.97 -15.73 3.47
CA ALA A 105 18.28 -15.95 4.88
C ALA A 105 17.59 -14.91 5.78
N GLU A 106 17.61 -13.62 5.40
CA GLU A 106 16.87 -12.55 6.08
C GLU A 106 15.36 -12.82 6.09
N GLY A 107 14.79 -13.23 4.96
CA GLY A 107 13.38 -13.58 4.85
C GLY A 107 12.97 -14.76 5.73
N GLN A 108 13.83 -15.78 5.85
CA GLN A 108 13.61 -16.91 6.78
C GLN A 108 13.67 -16.47 8.24
N ALA A 109 14.66 -15.66 8.62
CA ALA A 109 14.78 -15.13 9.99
C ALA A 109 13.56 -14.27 10.37
N LEU A 110 13.11 -13.39 9.48
CA LEU A 110 11.91 -12.57 9.69
C LEU A 110 10.64 -13.44 9.80
N SER A 111 10.53 -14.51 9.00
CA SER A 111 9.42 -15.46 9.09
C SER A 111 9.40 -16.21 10.43
N GLN A 112 10.56 -16.59 10.96
CA GLN A 112 10.67 -17.22 12.29
C GLN A 112 10.29 -16.23 13.41
N GLN A 113 10.76 -14.99 13.34
CA GLN A 113 10.38 -13.93 14.28
C GLN A 113 8.86 -13.67 14.27
N LEU A 114 8.24 -13.63 13.09
CA LEU A 114 6.79 -13.49 12.96
C LEU A 114 6.04 -14.69 13.58
N ALA A 115 6.51 -15.92 13.37
CA ALA A 115 5.90 -17.12 13.96
C ALA A 115 6.02 -17.15 15.50
N ALA A 116 7.15 -16.70 16.05
CA ALA A 116 7.35 -16.52 17.48
C ALA A 116 6.39 -15.44 18.04
N GLN A 117 6.33 -14.26 17.39
CA GLN A 117 5.44 -13.17 17.80
C GLN A 117 3.96 -13.58 17.77
N LEU A 118 3.53 -14.32 16.75
CA LEU A 118 2.17 -14.86 16.65
C LEU A 118 1.84 -15.88 17.77
N THR A 119 2.85 -16.51 18.36
CA THR A 119 2.69 -17.42 19.50
C THR A 119 2.58 -16.62 20.80
N THR A 120 3.49 -15.68 21.04
CA THR A 120 3.41 -14.73 22.16
C THR A 120 2.08 -13.98 22.19
N ASN A 121 1.56 -13.55 21.03
CA ASN A 121 0.26 -12.89 20.94
C ASN A 121 -0.89 -13.81 21.36
N ARG A 122 -0.88 -15.09 20.95
CA ARG A 122 -1.89 -16.08 21.39
C ARG A 122 -1.82 -16.35 22.89
N ASP A 123 -0.62 -16.40 23.47
CA ASP A 123 -0.44 -16.59 24.91
C ASP A 123 -0.93 -15.35 25.69
N LEU A 124 -0.68 -14.14 25.18
CA LEU A 124 -1.22 -12.90 25.73
C LEU A 124 -2.76 -12.83 25.65
N GLU A 125 -3.36 -13.24 24.53
CA GLU A 125 -4.83 -13.33 24.38
C GLU A 125 -5.44 -14.35 25.36
N SER A 126 -4.78 -15.51 25.54
CA SER A 126 -5.18 -16.53 26.52
C SER A 126 -5.08 -15.99 27.96
N ASN A 127 -3.98 -15.30 28.29
CA ASN A 127 -3.78 -14.69 29.59
C ASN A 127 -4.77 -13.55 29.87
N ASP A 128 -5.10 -12.69 28.90
CA ASP A 128 -6.17 -11.68 29.03
C ASP A 128 -7.53 -12.36 29.28
N ALA A 129 -7.84 -13.46 28.58
CA ALA A 129 -9.06 -14.22 28.82
C ALA A 129 -9.11 -14.92 30.21
N VAL A 130 -7.95 -15.26 30.80
CA VAL A 130 -7.87 -15.75 32.19
C VAL A 130 -8.00 -14.60 33.19
N LEU A 131 -7.33 -13.47 32.93
CA LEU A 131 -7.36 -12.28 33.81
C LEU A 131 -8.77 -11.68 33.85
N ARG A 132 -9.45 -11.57 32.70
CA ARG A 132 -10.88 -11.23 32.58
C ARG A 132 -11.74 -12.15 33.43
N ARG A 133 -11.62 -13.48 33.29
CA ARG A 133 -12.38 -14.43 34.12
C ARG A 133 -12.17 -14.23 35.63
N ARG A 134 -10.97 -13.82 36.06
CA ARG A 134 -10.71 -13.44 37.46
C ARG A 134 -11.35 -12.11 37.84
N LEU A 135 -11.34 -11.12 36.96
CA LEU A 135 -12.09 -9.86 37.14
C LEU A 135 -13.61 -10.10 37.19
N CYS A 136 -14.12 -11.10 36.44
CA CYS A 136 -15.53 -11.55 36.51
C CYS A 136 -15.85 -12.10 37.89
N ALA A 137 -15.01 -13.01 38.40
CA ALA A 137 -15.18 -13.59 39.73
C ALA A 137 -15.11 -12.54 40.85
N ASN A 138 -14.37 -11.44 40.63
CA ASN A 138 -14.26 -10.32 41.55
C ASN A 138 -15.38 -9.25 41.38
N GLY A 139 -16.33 -9.44 40.45
CA GLY A 139 -17.50 -8.57 40.31
C GLY A 139 -17.21 -7.16 39.79
N VAL A 140 -16.24 -6.97 38.89
CA VAL A 140 -15.93 -5.66 38.30
C VAL A 140 -17.07 -5.20 37.38
N ALA A 141 -17.99 -4.41 37.95
CA ALA A 141 -19.19 -3.95 37.27
C ALA A 141 -18.87 -3.08 36.03
N PRO A 142 -19.64 -3.20 34.93
CA PRO A 142 -19.53 -2.33 33.77
C PRO A 142 -19.67 -0.85 34.14
N LYS A 143 -18.85 0.02 33.54
CA LYS A 143 -18.78 1.44 33.88
C LYS A 143 -18.77 2.34 32.65
N SER A 144 -19.61 3.37 32.69
CA SER A 144 -19.62 4.46 31.71
C SER A 144 -19.05 5.71 32.32
N THR A 145 -18.15 6.39 31.61
CA THR A 145 -17.64 7.72 31.98
C THR A 145 -17.61 8.63 30.77
N THR A 146 -17.57 9.94 31.01
CA THR A 146 -17.51 10.94 29.93
C THR A 146 -16.59 12.08 30.31
N PHE A 147 -15.87 12.64 29.33
CA PHE A 147 -15.09 13.86 29.50
C PHE A 147 -15.33 14.84 28.35
N LYS A 148 -15.31 16.14 28.65
CA LYS A 148 -15.75 17.21 27.76
C LYS A 148 -14.66 17.60 26.75
N VAL A 149 -15.03 17.69 25.47
CA VAL A 149 -14.13 18.09 24.36
C VAL A 149 -14.77 19.02 23.33
N GLY A 150 -16.10 18.97 23.20
CA GLY A 150 -16.90 19.81 22.30
C GLY A 150 -17.34 21.10 22.96
N THR A 151 -17.53 22.15 22.16
CA THR A 151 -18.05 23.45 22.64
C THR A 151 -19.52 23.64 22.27
N ASN A 152 -19.93 23.14 21.10
CA ASN A 152 -21.26 23.41 20.52
C ASN A 152 -22.08 22.13 20.32
N ALA A 153 -23.40 22.26 20.23
CA ALA A 153 -24.31 21.17 19.85
C ALA A 153 -24.40 21.05 18.31
N ASN A 154 -23.25 20.90 17.65
CA ASN A 154 -23.10 20.73 16.21
C ASN A 154 -22.33 19.44 15.91
N PRO A 155 -22.48 18.81 14.73
CA PRO A 155 -21.87 17.52 14.42
C PRO A 155 -20.36 17.64 14.14
N GLU A 156 -19.55 17.81 15.18
CA GLU A 156 -18.12 18.18 15.10
C GLU A 156 -17.29 17.10 14.38
N TRP A 157 -17.33 15.82 14.81
CA TRP A 157 -16.57 14.71 14.21
C TRP A 157 -17.46 13.53 13.83
N PHE A 158 -17.28 12.95 12.63
CA PHE A 158 -18.20 11.90 12.12
C PHE A 158 -17.92 10.51 12.69
N GLY A 159 -16.66 10.21 12.99
CA GLY A 159 -16.20 8.92 13.51
C GLY A 159 -14.75 9.02 13.94
N ALA A 160 -14.26 7.95 14.56
CA ALA A 160 -12.91 7.86 15.06
C ALA A 160 -12.12 6.72 14.41
N VAL A 161 -10.79 6.81 14.49
CA VAL A 161 -9.87 5.72 14.19
C VAL A 161 -8.73 5.73 15.20
N VAL A 162 -8.21 4.57 15.58
CA VAL A 162 -7.00 4.48 16.43
C VAL A 162 -5.78 4.62 15.51
N GLY A 163 -4.90 5.57 15.81
CA GLY A 163 -3.66 5.79 15.08
C GLY A 163 -2.60 4.71 15.39
N PRO A 164 -1.55 4.61 14.57
CA PRO A 164 -0.39 3.74 14.81
C PRO A 164 0.39 4.09 16.09
N ASP A 165 0.19 5.27 16.65
CA ASP A 165 0.73 5.72 17.94
C ASP A 165 -0.18 5.38 19.14
N GLY A 166 -1.32 4.70 18.90
CA GLY A 166 -2.30 4.31 19.91
C GLY A 166 -3.27 5.42 20.33
N LEU A 167 -3.12 6.66 19.84
CA LEU A 167 -4.07 7.74 20.10
C LEU A 167 -5.33 7.58 19.24
N ILE A 168 -6.44 8.16 19.68
CA ILE A 168 -7.73 8.11 18.97
C ILE A 168 -7.95 9.43 18.21
N TYR A 169 -8.19 9.32 16.90
CA TYR A 169 -8.36 10.45 15.99
C TYR A 169 -9.81 10.60 15.56
N GLY A 170 -10.50 11.61 16.09
CA GLY A 170 -11.82 12.03 15.61
C GLY A 170 -11.69 12.85 14.34
N ILE A 171 -12.31 12.38 13.25
CA ILE A 171 -12.14 12.96 11.91
C ILE A 171 -13.02 14.21 11.72
N PRO A 172 -12.45 15.37 11.31
CA PRO A 172 -13.15 16.66 11.29
C PRO A 172 -14.24 16.73 10.21
N PHE A 173 -15.50 16.60 10.63
CA PHE A 173 -16.65 16.65 9.73
C PHE A 173 -17.12 18.10 9.57
N ARG A 174 -17.76 18.65 10.62
CA ARG A 174 -18.00 20.10 10.73
C ARG A 174 -16.95 20.82 11.55
N SER A 175 -16.23 20.12 12.43
CA SER A 175 -15.13 20.69 13.21
C SER A 175 -14.07 21.33 12.30
N THR A 176 -13.45 22.41 12.78
CA THR A 176 -12.26 23.03 12.18
C THR A 176 -10.97 22.28 12.53
N SER A 177 -11.00 21.30 13.43
CA SER A 177 -9.81 20.61 13.92
C SER A 177 -10.05 19.12 14.11
N ILE A 178 -9.02 18.30 13.90
CA ILE A 178 -8.99 16.90 14.32
C ILE A 178 -9.06 16.85 15.85
N LEU A 179 -9.87 15.94 16.39
CA LEU A 179 -9.83 15.61 17.82
C LEU A 179 -8.79 14.51 18.03
N ILE A 180 -7.91 14.68 19.00
CA ILE A 180 -6.93 13.67 19.39
C ILE A 180 -7.21 13.33 20.86
N VAL A 181 -7.62 12.10 21.14
CA VAL A 181 -7.87 11.58 22.48
C VAL A 181 -6.75 10.63 22.85
N ASP A 182 -6.19 10.82 24.04
CA ASP A 182 -5.23 9.90 24.64
C ASP A 182 -5.97 8.92 25.56
N PRO A 183 -6.00 7.61 25.23
CA PRO A 183 -6.68 6.61 26.05
C PRO A 183 -5.94 6.29 27.36
N VAL A 184 -4.65 6.63 27.50
CA VAL A 184 -3.86 6.39 28.72
C VAL A 184 -4.13 7.49 29.74
N THR A 185 -4.09 8.76 29.33
CA THR A 185 -4.34 9.90 30.24
C THR A 185 -5.80 10.31 30.33
N HIS A 186 -6.68 9.77 29.48
CA HIS A 186 -8.09 10.19 29.32
C HIS A 186 -8.23 11.70 29.00
N THR A 187 -7.23 12.29 28.36
CA THR A 187 -7.24 13.69 27.92
C THR A 187 -7.54 13.81 26.42
N ALA A 188 -7.81 15.04 25.96
CA ALA A 188 -7.89 15.32 24.54
C ALA A 188 -7.34 16.70 24.19
N LYS A 189 -6.87 16.82 22.94
CA LYS A 189 -6.44 18.07 22.30
C LYS A 189 -7.05 18.18 20.91
N LYS A 190 -7.10 19.40 20.37
CA LYS A 190 -7.54 19.68 18.99
C LYS A 190 -6.34 20.13 18.16
N SER A 191 -6.25 19.73 16.89
CA SER A 191 -5.17 20.14 15.98
C SER A 191 -5.66 20.38 14.55
N GLY A 192 -4.99 21.28 13.83
CA GLY A 192 -5.34 21.73 12.49
C GLY A 192 -6.43 22.80 12.44
N HIS A 193 -6.54 23.47 11.28
CA HIS A 193 -7.54 24.49 10.99
C HIS A 193 -8.12 24.28 9.57
N PHE A 194 -9.28 23.63 9.50
CA PHE A 194 -9.93 23.21 8.26
C PHE A 194 -11.22 23.99 8.03
N THR A 195 -11.33 24.66 6.88
CA THR A 195 -12.52 25.43 6.48
C THR A 195 -13.51 24.57 5.70
N GLY A 196 -14.80 24.91 5.78
CA GLY A 196 -15.88 24.19 5.08
C GLY A 196 -16.59 23.14 5.94
N ASP A 197 -17.66 22.57 5.37
CA ASP A 197 -18.70 21.81 6.07
C ASP A 197 -18.84 20.36 5.57
N LEU A 198 -19.17 19.44 6.47
CA LEU A 198 -19.35 17.99 6.18
C LEU A 198 -18.16 17.36 5.42
N LYS A 199 -16.93 17.78 5.77
CA LYS A 199 -15.73 17.62 4.93
C LYS A 199 -15.34 16.16 4.73
N TRP A 200 -14.96 15.50 5.82
CA TRP A 200 -14.47 14.11 5.84
C TRP A 200 -15.26 13.26 6.83
N ALA A 201 -15.57 12.03 6.44
CA ALA A 201 -16.36 11.09 7.25
C ALA A 201 -15.45 10.21 8.13
N HIS A 202 -15.52 8.89 8.02
CA HIS A 202 -14.63 7.99 8.77
C HIS A 202 -13.16 8.07 8.25
N GLY A 203 -12.24 7.30 8.84
CA GLY A 203 -10.86 7.17 8.35
C GLY A 203 -10.34 5.74 8.39
N ALA A 204 -9.29 5.46 7.62
CA ALA A 204 -8.58 4.18 7.62
C ALA A 204 -7.07 4.39 7.81
N VAL A 205 -6.41 3.51 8.58
CA VAL A 205 -4.95 3.53 8.77
C VAL A 205 -4.28 2.73 7.67
N ALA A 206 -3.22 3.28 7.06
CA ALA A 206 -2.31 2.55 6.18
C ALA A 206 -0.92 3.22 6.18
N ASN A 207 0.15 2.44 6.07
CA ASN A 207 1.54 2.94 6.01
C ASN A 207 1.91 3.94 7.14
N GLY A 208 1.38 3.76 8.35
CA GLY A 208 1.61 4.69 9.47
C GLY A 208 0.88 6.03 9.37
N LEU A 209 -0.03 6.19 8.41
CA LEU A 209 -0.84 7.40 8.18
C LEU A 209 -2.34 7.07 8.33
N ILE A 210 -3.15 8.10 8.61
CA ILE A 210 -4.61 8.00 8.60
C ILE A 210 -5.13 8.71 7.35
N PHE A 211 -5.97 8.02 6.57
CA PHE A 211 -6.63 8.54 5.38
C PHE A 211 -8.13 8.73 5.68
N ALA A 212 -8.57 9.98 5.77
CA ALA A 212 -9.95 10.36 6.08
C ALA A 212 -10.79 10.54 4.80
N PHE A 213 -11.91 9.81 4.73
CA PHE A 213 -12.70 9.67 3.50
C PHE A 213 -13.42 10.99 3.11
N PRO A 214 -13.24 11.48 1.86
CA PRO A 214 -13.83 12.75 1.42
C PRO A 214 -15.34 12.62 1.21
N PHE A 215 -16.12 13.18 2.15
CA PHE A 215 -17.57 13.19 2.08
C PHE A 215 -18.04 14.35 1.18
N LYS A 216 -17.97 15.59 1.66
CA LYS A 216 -18.11 16.79 0.81
C LYS A 216 -16.77 17.39 0.36
N SER A 217 -15.66 17.14 1.06
CA SER A 217 -14.34 17.61 0.63
C SER A 217 -13.98 17.11 -0.78
N SER A 218 -13.28 17.93 -1.56
CA SER A 218 -12.71 17.55 -2.86
C SER A 218 -11.37 16.80 -2.75
N ALA A 219 -10.86 16.59 -1.54
CA ALA A 219 -9.59 15.93 -1.28
C ALA A 219 -9.67 14.95 -0.11
N VAL A 220 -8.90 13.87 -0.14
CA VAL A 220 -8.66 13.02 1.05
C VAL A 220 -7.85 13.84 2.06
N LEU A 221 -8.20 13.76 3.34
CA LEU A 221 -7.34 14.28 4.42
C LEU A 221 -6.39 13.17 4.85
N ILE A 222 -5.10 13.35 4.60
CA ILE A 222 -4.03 12.48 5.08
C ILE A 222 -3.51 13.10 6.38
N ILE A 223 -3.50 12.34 7.47
CA ILE A 223 -2.99 12.76 8.78
C ILE A 223 -1.75 11.91 9.08
N ASN A 224 -0.63 12.57 9.36
CA ASN A 224 0.56 11.92 9.88
C ASN A 224 0.64 12.13 11.41
N PRO A 225 0.53 11.06 12.21
CA PRO A 225 0.67 11.12 13.67
C PRO A 225 2.12 11.06 14.16
N SER A 226 3.09 10.66 13.32
CA SER A 226 4.49 10.53 13.74
C SER A 226 5.21 11.89 13.84
N ASN A 227 6.35 11.89 14.55
CA ASN A 227 7.30 13.01 14.74
C ASN A 227 6.96 14.05 15.81
N GLY A 228 6.12 13.74 16.81
CA GLY A 228 5.84 14.62 17.96
C GLY A 228 4.99 15.86 17.66
N ALA A 229 4.87 16.24 16.39
CA ALA A 229 3.96 17.24 15.87
C ALA A 229 3.11 16.63 14.74
N LEU A 230 1.79 16.64 14.91
CA LEU A 230 0.84 16.16 13.90
C LEU A 230 0.93 17.02 12.64
N THR A 231 1.06 16.40 11.46
CA THR A 231 1.00 17.08 10.16
C THR A 231 -0.15 16.55 9.30
N THR A 232 -0.64 17.37 8.36
CA THR A 232 -1.76 17.00 7.50
C THR A 232 -1.55 17.43 6.06
N ASP A 233 -2.07 16.64 5.12
CA ASP A 233 -2.01 16.85 3.68
C ASP A 233 -3.41 16.68 3.08
N THR A 234 -3.84 17.66 2.27
CA THR A 234 -5.09 17.66 1.50
C THR A 234 -4.84 18.02 0.03
N SER A 235 -3.60 17.95 -0.45
CA SER A 235 -3.23 18.29 -1.83
C SER A 235 -2.87 17.05 -2.64
N SER A 236 -2.18 16.06 -2.06
CA SER A 236 -1.70 14.86 -2.77
C SER A 236 -2.84 14.07 -3.43
N ILE A 237 -3.98 13.93 -2.76
CA ILE A 237 -5.19 13.30 -3.32
C ILE A 237 -6.31 14.33 -3.30
N SER A 238 -6.42 15.09 -4.37
CA SER A 238 -7.39 16.18 -4.54
C SER A 238 -8.18 16.04 -5.86
N GLY A 239 -9.06 17.00 -6.18
CA GLY A 239 -9.85 16.98 -7.42
C GLY A 239 -11.02 16.00 -7.46
N LEU A 240 -11.41 15.39 -6.34
CA LEU A 240 -12.47 14.36 -6.26
C LEU A 240 -13.88 15.00 -6.33
N PRO A 241 -14.64 14.86 -7.43
CA PRO A 241 -15.83 15.65 -7.69
C PRO A 241 -17.09 15.07 -7.02
N GLY A 242 -17.99 15.95 -6.57
CA GLY A 242 -19.32 15.60 -6.06
C GLY A 242 -19.49 15.73 -4.53
N ASN A 243 -20.72 15.49 -4.06
CA ASN A 243 -21.15 15.70 -2.67
C ASN A 243 -21.55 14.39 -1.97
N SER A 244 -21.30 14.31 -0.66
CA SER A 244 -21.67 13.17 0.20
C SER A 244 -21.17 11.81 -0.32
N LYS A 245 -19.94 11.79 -0.86
CA LYS A 245 -19.44 10.77 -1.78
C LYS A 245 -19.22 9.42 -1.11
N TRP A 246 -18.26 9.36 -0.20
CA TRP A 246 -17.85 8.15 0.52
C TRP A 246 -17.91 8.39 2.03
N SER A 247 -18.61 7.52 2.75
CA SER A 247 -18.91 7.70 4.20
C SER A 247 -17.95 6.96 5.13
N GLY A 248 -17.25 5.96 4.60
CA GLY A 248 -16.26 5.15 5.31
C GLY A 248 -15.54 4.26 4.32
N GLY A 249 -14.96 3.17 4.79
CA GLY A 249 -14.21 2.22 3.96
C GLY A 249 -13.26 1.37 4.79
N ALA A 250 -12.40 0.61 4.13
CA ALA A 250 -11.41 -0.24 4.79
C ALA A 250 -10.09 -0.35 4.02
N LEU A 251 -9.00 -0.62 4.74
CA LEU A 251 -7.75 -1.10 4.18
C LEU A 251 -7.90 -2.58 3.79
N ALA A 252 -7.72 -2.89 2.52
CA ALA A 252 -7.74 -4.27 2.01
C ALA A 252 -6.37 -4.96 2.19
N ARG A 253 -6.39 -6.30 2.10
CA ARG A 253 -5.16 -7.14 2.17
C ARG A 253 -4.15 -6.89 1.05
N ASN A 254 -4.53 -6.23 -0.05
CA ASN A 254 -3.62 -5.79 -1.11
C ASN A 254 -2.89 -4.46 -0.79
N GLY A 255 -3.14 -3.86 0.39
CA GLY A 255 -2.53 -2.60 0.82
C GLY A 255 -3.21 -1.34 0.27
N LEU A 256 -4.30 -1.46 -0.49
CA LEU A 256 -5.11 -0.33 -0.97
C LEU A 256 -6.30 -0.08 -0.03
N ILE A 257 -6.74 1.17 0.07
CA ILE A 257 -7.92 1.56 0.86
C ILE A 257 -9.11 1.71 -0.08
N TYR A 258 -10.23 1.05 0.24
CA TYR A 258 -11.47 1.13 -0.54
C TYR A 258 -12.55 1.89 0.24
N GLY A 259 -12.95 3.04 -0.27
CA GLY A 259 -13.98 3.93 0.28
C GLY A 259 -15.39 3.55 -0.18
N THR A 260 -16.27 3.27 0.78
CA THR A 260 -17.66 2.85 0.58
C THR A 260 -18.51 3.95 -0.06
N PRO A 261 -19.13 3.70 -1.23
CA PRO A 261 -19.95 4.70 -1.93
C PRO A 261 -21.30 4.93 -1.24
N TRP A 262 -21.45 6.11 -0.63
CA TRP A 262 -22.71 6.58 -0.05
C TRP A 262 -23.58 7.18 -1.18
N ASN A 263 -23.20 8.34 -1.71
CA ASN A 263 -23.82 8.94 -2.90
C ASN A 263 -22.96 8.83 -4.17
N ALA A 264 -21.68 8.49 -4.07
CA ALA A 264 -20.83 8.27 -5.24
C ALA A 264 -21.33 7.10 -6.10
N ALA A 265 -21.13 7.19 -7.42
CA ALA A 265 -21.45 6.12 -8.39
C ALA A 265 -20.32 5.07 -8.54
N SER A 266 -19.22 5.25 -7.80
CA SER A 266 -18.04 4.40 -7.82
C SER A 266 -17.40 4.28 -6.44
N VAL A 267 -16.66 3.19 -6.22
CA VAL A 267 -15.80 3.02 -5.04
C VAL A 267 -14.57 3.92 -5.20
N LEU A 268 -14.13 4.56 -4.12
CA LEU A 268 -12.85 5.27 -4.08
C LEU A 268 -11.75 4.27 -3.74
N ILE A 269 -10.79 4.03 -4.63
CA ILE A 269 -9.62 3.21 -4.37
C ILE A 269 -8.43 4.15 -4.14
N ILE A 270 -7.83 4.13 -2.96
CA ILE A 270 -6.62 4.92 -2.63
C ILE A 270 -5.43 3.98 -2.57
N ASN A 271 -4.34 4.36 -3.25
CA ASN A 271 -3.03 3.77 -3.04
C ASN A 271 -2.25 4.61 -2.01
N PRO A 272 -2.06 4.13 -0.77
CA PRO A 272 -1.40 4.88 0.29
C PRO A 272 0.12 4.97 0.14
N ARG A 273 0.74 4.27 -0.82
CA ARG A 273 2.18 4.39 -1.14
C ARG A 273 2.43 5.52 -2.13
N THR A 274 1.68 5.55 -3.23
CA THR A 274 1.81 6.57 -4.29
C THR A 274 1.00 7.84 -4.01
N ARG A 275 0.12 7.82 -3.00
CA ARG A 275 -0.86 8.88 -2.70
C ARG A 275 -1.72 9.24 -3.92
N THR A 276 -2.21 8.23 -4.63
CA THR A 276 -3.12 8.39 -5.77
C THR A 276 -4.50 7.81 -5.46
N ALA A 277 -5.52 8.28 -6.19
CA ALA A 277 -6.88 7.78 -6.12
C ALA A 277 -7.40 7.35 -7.49
N ASP A 278 -8.21 6.30 -7.49
CA ASP A 278 -8.97 5.77 -8.62
C ASP A 278 -10.45 5.76 -8.23
N THR A 279 -11.29 6.24 -9.16
CA THR A 279 -12.76 6.28 -9.02
C THR A 279 -13.47 5.71 -10.25
N THR A 280 -12.75 4.99 -11.11
CA THR A 280 -13.26 4.44 -12.39
C THR A 280 -13.28 2.91 -12.41
N SER A 281 -12.28 2.23 -11.80
CA SER A 281 -12.17 0.76 -11.83
C SER A 281 -13.39 0.02 -11.28
N ILE A 282 -14.06 0.58 -10.26
CA ILE A 282 -15.32 0.04 -9.73
C ILE A 282 -16.37 1.14 -9.80
N SER A 283 -17.09 1.19 -10.92
CA SER A 283 -18.11 2.19 -11.24
C SER A 283 -19.47 1.55 -11.54
N GLY A 284 -20.46 2.32 -12.01
CA GLY A 284 -21.80 1.81 -12.35
C GLY A 284 -22.72 1.55 -11.14
N LEU A 285 -22.36 1.98 -9.93
CA LEU A 285 -23.07 1.65 -8.68
C LEU A 285 -24.28 2.57 -8.37
N GLY A 286 -24.68 3.43 -9.30
CA GLY A 286 -25.77 4.40 -9.12
C GLY A 286 -25.42 5.59 -8.21
N GLY A 287 -26.01 6.75 -8.46
CA GLY A 287 -25.76 7.98 -7.68
C GLY A 287 -26.77 8.21 -6.54
N ALA A 288 -26.42 9.09 -5.60
CA ALA A 288 -27.36 9.89 -4.79
C ALA A 288 -28.39 9.20 -3.86
N GLU A 289 -28.25 7.92 -3.52
CA GLU A 289 -29.26 7.19 -2.71
C GLU A 289 -28.91 6.94 -1.22
N SER A 290 -27.76 7.40 -0.71
CA SER A 290 -27.25 7.03 0.63
C SER A 290 -27.13 5.50 0.80
N LYS A 291 -26.51 4.86 -0.19
CA LYS A 291 -26.64 3.43 -0.48
C LYS A 291 -26.07 2.55 0.63
N TRP A 292 -24.75 2.63 0.83
CA TRP A 292 -23.99 1.80 1.76
C TRP A 292 -23.18 2.65 2.72
N HIS A 293 -22.86 2.07 3.87
CA HIS A 293 -22.02 2.68 4.90
C HIS A 293 -21.12 1.63 5.54
N GLY A 294 -19.91 2.04 5.94
CA GLY A 294 -18.87 1.14 6.41
C GLY A 294 -18.33 0.20 5.31
N GLY A 295 -17.08 -0.20 5.44
CA GLY A 295 -16.50 -1.32 4.70
C GLY A 295 -15.92 -2.28 5.72
N VAL A 296 -16.30 -3.56 5.64
CA VAL A 296 -15.77 -4.59 6.54
C VAL A 296 -15.03 -5.62 5.71
N VAL A 297 -13.74 -5.79 5.96
CA VAL A 297 -12.94 -6.85 5.33
C VAL A 297 -13.34 -8.18 5.95
N GLY A 298 -13.89 -9.09 5.15
CA GLY A 298 -14.21 -10.44 5.58
C GLY A 298 -12.97 -11.35 5.70
N PRO A 299 -13.11 -12.55 6.28
CA PRO A 299 -12.00 -13.49 6.47
C PRO A 299 -11.35 -13.96 5.16
N ASP A 300 -12.08 -13.89 4.04
CA ASP A 300 -11.62 -14.16 2.68
C ASP A 300 -10.86 -12.99 2.02
N GLY A 301 -10.88 -11.80 2.63
CA GLY A 301 -10.26 -10.57 2.10
C GLY A 301 -11.14 -9.76 1.15
N ARG A 302 -12.40 -10.15 0.92
CA ARG A 302 -13.40 -9.30 0.25
C ARG A 302 -13.91 -8.24 1.22
N ILE A 303 -14.43 -7.13 0.69
CA ILE A 303 -15.01 -6.06 1.51
C ILE A 303 -16.53 -6.11 1.36
N PHE A 304 -17.23 -6.10 2.49
CA PHE A 304 -18.68 -6.08 2.57
C PHE A 304 -19.11 -4.72 3.09
N CYS A 305 -19.86 -3.98 2.28
CA CYS A 305 -20.36 -2.65 2.60
C CYS A 305 -21.83 -2.72 3.04
N VAL A 306 -22.12 -2.21 4.25
CA VAL A 306 -23.42 -2.44 4.90
C VAL A 306 -24.51 -1.58 4.26
N PRO A 307 -25.68 -2.14 3.89
CA PRO A 307 -26.74 -1.40 3.23
C PRO A 307 -27.51 -0.48 4.18
N PHE A 308 -27.33 0.83 4.01
CA PHE A 308 -28.11 1.84 4.73
C PHE A 308 -29.47 2.02 4.07
N ASN A 309 -29.49 2.44 2.79
CA ASN A 309 -30.70 2.44 1.96
C ASN A 309 -30.72 1.34 0.90
N ALA A 310 -29.55 0.85 0.45
CA ALA A 310 -29.45 -0.13 -0.62
C ALA A 310 -30.26 -1.42 -0.35
N LYS A 311 -30.69 -2.10 -1.41
CA LYS A 311 -31.49 -3.34 -1.36
C LYS A 311 -30.63 -4.61 -1.21
N ALA A 312 -29.32 -4.45 -1.19
CA ALA A 312 -28.32 -5.52 -1.16
C ALA A 312 -27.05 -5.07 -0.42
N VAL A 313 -26.29 -6.00 0.16
CA VAL A 313 -24.89 -5.72 0.56
C VAL A 313 -24.05 -5.52 -0.71
N LEU A 314 -23.20 -4.50 -0.74
CA LEU A 314 -22.18 -4.38 -1.79
C LEU A 314 -20.95 -5.19 -1.37
N ILE A 315 -20.59 -6.17 -2.19
CA ILE A 315 -19.36 -6.95 -2.05
C ILE A 315 -18.34 -6.39 -3.04
N ILE A 316 -17.11 -6.15 -2.58
CA ILE A 316 -15.97 -5.75 -3.42
C ILE A 316 -14.91 -6.84 -3.31
N ASN A 317 -14.33 -7.26 -4.44
CA ASN A 317 -13.16 -8.13 -4.50
C ASN A 317 -11.89 -7.30 -4.80
N PRO A 318 -11.02 -7.02 -3.81
CA PRO A 318 -9.79 -6.24 -4.02
C PRO A 318 -8.75 -6.89 -4.94
N LYS A 319 -8.86 -8.19 -5.24
CA LYS A 319 -7.94 -8.87 -6.16
C LYS A 319 -8.25 -8.59 -7.63
N SER A 320 -9.52 -8.39 -7.96
CA SER A 320 -10.00 -8.20 -9.34
C SER A 320 -10.64 -6.85 -9.59
N ASN A 321 -10.79 -6.01 -8.55
CA ASN A 321 -11.57 -4.77 -8.58
C ASN A 321 -12.98 -4.97 -9.19
N VAL A 322 -13.67 -6.04 -8.78
CA VAL A 322 -15.07 -6.30 -9.18
C VAL A 322 -16.00 -6.05 -8.01
N ALA A 323 -17.14 -5.42 -8.28
CA ALA A 323 -18.25 -5.27 -7.35
C ALA A 323 -19.39 -6.24 -7.66
N ASP A 324 -20.07 -6.70 -6.61
CA ASP A 324 -21.27 -7.53 -6.66
C ASP A 324 -22.33 -6.95 -5.72
N THR A 325 -23.54 -6.74 -6.24
CA THR A 325 -24.72 -6.23 -5.54
C THR A 325 -25.91 -7.19 -5.64
N THR A 326 -25.69 -8.42 -6.11
CA THR A 326 -26.74 -9.42 -6.39
C THR A 326 -26.69 -10.60 -5.43
N SER A 327 -25.50 -11.12 -5.07
CA SER A 327 -25.39 -12.32 -4.21
C SER A 327 -25.97 -12.16 -2.81
N LEU A 328 -26.03 -10.91 -2.29
CA LEU A 328 -26.58 -10.57 -0.97
C LEU A 328 -27.71 -9.55 -1.08
N ALA A 329 -28.60 -9.73 -2.06
CA ALA A 329 -29.78 -8.93 -2.31
C ALA A 329 -30.98 -9.34 -1.42
N GLY A 330 -32.16 -8.75 -1.69
CA GLY A 330 -33.41 -9.09 -0.98
C GLY A 330 -33.64 -8.36 0.35
N LEU A 331 -32.78 -7.40 0.72
CA LEU A 331 -32.82 -6.70 2.01
C LEU A 331 -33.84 -5.54 2.10
N GLY A 332 -34.84 -5.56 1.23
CA GLY A 332 -35.98 -4.63 1.23
C GLY A 332 -35.65 -3.17 0.87
N SER A 333 -36.72 -2.41 0.58
CA SER A 333 -36.68 -0.99 0.20
C SER A 333 -36.71 -0.01 1.39
N ALA A 334 -36.81 -0.50 2.63
CA ALA A 334 -36.76 0.35 3.82
C ALA A 334 -35.45 1.17 3.87
N THR A 335 -35.53 2.39 4.40
CA THR A 335 -34.40 3.33 4.48
C THR A 335 -33.75 3.30 5.87
N SER A 336 -32.51 3.80 5.94
CA SER A 336 -31.71 3.88 7.17
C SER A 336 -31.58 2.55 7.92
N LYS A 337 -31.57 1.40 7.24
CA LYS A 337 -31.68 0.08 7.86
C LYS A 337 -30.53 -0.21 8.83
N TRP A 338 -29.29 -0.20 8.31
CA TRP A 338 -28.07 -0.49 9.07
C TRP A 338 -26.97 0.52 8.74
N PHE A 339 -26.20 0.95 9.74
CA PHE A 339 -25.20 2.03 9.59
C PHE A 339 -23.76 1.51 9.59
N GLY A 340 -23.30 0.90 10.67
CA GLY A 340 -21.97 0.28 10.74
C GLY A 340 -22.01 -1.22 10.44
N GLY A 341 -20.85 -1.83 10.27
CA GLY A 341 -20.68 -3.27 10.24
C GLY A 341 -19.47 -3.68 11.07
N VAL A 342 -19.54 -4.81 11.75
CA VAL A 342 -18.46 -5.33 12.60
C VAL A 342 -18.22 -6.80 12.28
N LEU A 343 -16.98 -7.16 11.94
CA LEU A 343 -16.56 -8.56 11.86
C LEU A 343 -16.41 -9.11 13.29
N ALA A 344 -17.11 -10.20 13.59
CA ALA A 344 -17.01 -10.91 14.86
C ALA A 344 -15.97 -12.04 14.82
N ARG A 345 -15.63 -12.57 16.00
CA ARG A 345 -14.73 -13.74 16.15
C ARG A 345 -15.27 -15.04 15.54
N ASN A 346 -16.55 -15.08 15.17
CA ASN A 346 -17.20 -16.23 14.51
C ASN A 346 -17.21 -16.11 12.97
N ASP A 347 -16.34 -15.26 12.40
CA ASP A 347 -16.21 -14.97 10.96
C ASP A 347 -17.44 -14.33 10.28
N LEU A 348 -18.50 -14.00 11.04
CA LEU A 348 -19.70 -13.32 10.54
C LEU A 348 -19.59 -11.80 10.71
N ILE A 349 -20.24 -11.05 9.82
CA ILE A 349 -20.31 -9.59 9.88
C ILE A 349 -21.69 -9.17 10.37
N TYR A 350 -21.74 -8.40 11.46
CA TYR A 350 -22.97 -7.90 12.07
C TYR A 350 -23.18 -6.42 11.70
N GLY A 351 -24.19 -6.15 10.88
CA GLY A 351 -24.65 -4.82 10.48
C GLY A 351 -25.51 -4.18 11.56
N ILE A 352 -25.09 -3.00 12.04
CA ILE A 352 -25.65 -2.34 13.21
C ILE A 352 -27.01 -1.68 12.89
N PRO A 353 -28.10 -2.03 13.61
CA PRO A 353 -29.45 -1.57 13.29
C PRO A 353 -29.69 -0.10 13.65
N ALA A 354 -29.73 0.77 12.65
CA ALA A 354 -30.12 2.16 12.81
C ALA A 354 -31.65 2.27 12.86
N GLY A 355 -32.32 2.10 11.72
CA GLY A 355 -33.78 2.05 11.58
C GLY A 355 -34.36 0.63 11.62
N SER A 356 -33.57 -0.39 11.26
CA SER A 356 -34.03 -1.79 11.28
C SER A 356 -34.44 -2.26 12.68
N ARG A 357 -35.38 -3.21 12.73
CA ARG A 357 -35.78 -3.95 13.95
C ARG A 357 -34.99 -5.25 14.17
N SER A 358 -34.00 -5.51 13.32
CA SER A 358 -33.12 -6.67 13.41
C SER A 358 -31.67 -6.28 13.11
N VAL A 359 -30.72 -6.96 13.75
CA VAL A 359 -29.32 -6.93 13.30
C VAL A 359 -29.22 -7.68 11.97
N LEU A 360 -28.40 -7.18 11.04
CA LEU A 360 -28.10 -7.91 9.80
C LEU A 360 -26.88 -8.80 10.05
N ILE A 361 -27.03 -10.12 10.00
CA ILE A 361 -25.91 -11.05 10.06
C ILE A 361 -25.57 -11.46 8.64
N ILE A 362 -24.32 -11.24 8.22
CA ILE A 362 -23.80 -11.62 6.91
C ILE A 362 -22.78 -12.74 7.13
N ASN A 363 -22.89 -13.82 6.37
CA ASN A 363 -21.86 -14.86 6.28
C ASN A 363 -21.01 -14.64 5.00
N PRO A 364 -19.75 -14.17 5.12
CA PRO A 364 -18.87 -13.97 3.97
C PRO A 364 -18.63 -15.26 3.17
N LYS A 365 -18.49 -16.40 3.85
CA LYS A 365 -18.11 -17.68 3.25
C LYS A 365 -19.24 -18.30 2.43
N SER A 366 -20.46 -18.34 2.97
CA SER A 366 -21.62 -18.93 2.27
C SER A 366 -22.42 -17.93 1.42
N LEU A 367 -22.07 -16.64 1.47
CA LEU A 367 -22.84 -15.55 0.85
C LEU A 367 -24.34 -15.61 1.19
N THR A 368 -24.64 -15.63 2.49
CA THR A 368 -26.01 -15.55 3.00
C THR A 368 -26.18 -14.41 4.00
N THR A 369 -27.41 -13.90 4.11
CA THR A 369 -27.81 -12.93 5.13
C THR A 369 -28.91 -13.48 6.03
N ASN A 370 -28.91 -13.11 7.30
CA ASN A 370 -29.98 -13.40 8.26
C ASN A 370 -30.37 -12.12 9.02
N THR A 371 -31.68 -11.89 9.14
CA THR A 371 -32.29 -10.79 9.90
C THR A 371 -33.36 -11.30 10.89
N GLY A 372 -33.44 -12.62 11.10
CA GLY A 372 -34.41 -13.27 11.98
C GLY A 372 -33.85 -13.59 13.37
N THR A 373 -32.59 -14.05 13.45
CA THR A 373 -31.97 -14.54 14.70
C THR A 373 -31.91 -13.47 15.78
N ILE A 374 -31.52 -12.24 15.41
CA ILE A 374 -31.52 -11.09 16.32
C ILE A 374 -32.52 -10.06 15.78
N SER A 375 -33.77 -10.21 16.21
CA SER A 375 -34.92 -9.43 15.75
C SER A 375 -35.72 -8.85 16.93
N GLY A 376 -36.89 -8.26 16.66
CA GLY A 376 -37.77 -7.71 17.70
C GLY A 376 -37.33 -6.37 18.30
N LEU A 377 -36.16 -5.83 17.91
CA LEU A 377 -35.59 -4.59 18.45
C LEU A 377 -36.55 -3.39 18.33
N PRO A 378 -36.38 -2.34 19.16
CA PRO A 378 -37.30 -1.20 19.22
C PRO A 378 -37.56 -0.55 17.86
N SER A 379 -38.82 -0.16 17.64
CA SER A 379 -39.29 0.45 16.39
C SER A 379 -39.00 1.95 16.32
N LEU A 380 -37.72 2.32 16.48
CA LEU A 380 -37.24 3.70 16.46
C LEU A 380 -36.25 3.90 15.29
N GLY A 381 -36.20 5.11 14.73
CA GLY A 381 -35.24 5.48 13.68
C GLY A 381 -33.88 5.90 14.24
N ASN A 382 -32.79 5.55 13.56
CA ASN A 382 -31.42 5.91 13.95
C ASN A 382 -31.09 5.61 15.43
N LYS A 383 -31.40 4.38 15.88
CA LYS A 383 -31.16 3.91 17.25
C LYS A 383 -29.68 3.87 17.60
N TRP A 384 -28.94 3.08 16.83
CA TRP A 384 -27.51 2.88 17.01
C TRP A 384 -26.78 3.18 15.71
N HIS A 385 -25.72 3.99 15.80
CA HIS A 385 -24.81 4.28 14.69
C HIS A 385 -23.46 3.66 15.04
N GLY A 386 -22.90 2.92 14.09
CA GLY A 386 -21.59 2.31 14.25
C GLY A 386 -21.51 1.22 15.32
N GLY A 387 -20.41 0.48 15.30
CA GLY A 387 -20.13 -0.53 16.30
C GLY A 387 -18.68 -0.94 16.31
N VAL A 388 -18.22 -1.53 17.42
CA VAL A 388 -16.87 -2.07 17.53
C VAL A 388 -16.89 -3.42 18.23
N LEU A 389 -15.97 -4.30 17.83
CA LEU A 389 -15.69 -5.56 18.51
C LEU A 389 -14.90 -5.27 19.79
N ALA A 390 -15.50 -5.54 20.95
CA ALA A 390 -14.85 -5.44 22.24
C ALA A 390 -13.80 -6.57 22.44
N SER A 391 -12.93 -6.44 23.44
CA SER A 391 -11.88 -7.44 23.71
C SER A 391 -12.44 -8.79 24.21
N ASP A 392 -13.64 -8.81 24.80
CA ASP A 392 -14.36 -10.04 25.17
C ASP A 392 -15.01 -10.74 23.96
N GLY A 393 -15.11 -10.08 22.80
CA GLY A 393 -15.72 -10.61 21.58
C GLY A 393 -17.18 -10.20 21.38
N ARG A 394 -17.80 -9.47 22.32
CA ARG A 394 -19.09 -8.82 22.14
C ARG A 394 -18.95 -7.63 21.19
N ILE A 395 -20.04 -7.26 20.53
CA ILE A 395 -20.12 -6.07 19.67
C ILE A 395 -20.88 -4.99 20.41
N VAL A 396 -20.36 -3.77 20.40
CA VAL A 396 -20.92 -2.64 21.15
C VAL A 396 -21.25 -1.51 20.19
N ALA A 397 -22.53 -1.14 20.14
CA ALA A 397 -23.07 -0.17 19.19
C ALA A 397 -23.63 1.09 19.88
N MET A 398 -23.26 2.26 19.39
CA MET A 398 -23.44 3.52 20.14
C MET A 398 -24.85 4.11 20.00
N PRO A 399 -25.50 4.54 21.08
CA PRO A 399 -26.80 5.20 21.01
C PRO A 399 -26.67 6.55 20.30
N PHE A 400 -27.37 6.70 19.19
CA PHE A 400 -27.35 7.93 18.41
C PHE A 400 -28.50 8.87 18.81
N THR A 401 -29.76 8.48 18.62
CA THR A 401 -30.94 9.33 18.87
C THR A 401 -31.29 9.49 20.37
N ALA A 402 -32.05 10.52 20.72
CA ALA A 402 -32.56 10.78 22.09
C ALA A 402 -33.58 9.74 22.58
N GLN A 403 -34.24 9.08 21.63
CA GLN A 403 -35.16 7.96 21.89
C GLN A 403 -34.40 6.65 22.17
N SER A 404 -33.13 6.57 21.78
CA SER A 404 -32.23 5.43 22.04
C SER A 404 -31.33 5.79 23.20
N GLN A 405 -31.79 5.44 24.40
CA GLN A 405 -31.17 5.86 25.65
C GLN A 405 -30.14 4.87 26.18
N SER A 406 -29.85 3.81 25.42
CA SER A 406 -28.94 2.74 25.80
C SER A 406 -28.00 2.28 24.70
N VAL A 407 -26.84 1.78 25.10
CA VAL A 407 -25.92 1.05 24.21
C VAL A 407 -26.54 -0.29 23.85
N LEU A 408 -26.39 -0.72 22.60
CA LEU A 408 -26.71 -2.09 22.21
C LEU A 408 -25.44 -2.92 22.29
N ILE A 409 -25.42 -3.88 23.20
CA ILE A 409 -24.41 -4.94 23.28
C ILE A 409 -24.99 -6.16 22.57
N ILE A 410 -24.24 -6.76 21.66
CA ILE A 410 -24.58 -8.00 20.96
C ILE A 410 -23.53 -9.04 21.35
N ASP A 411 -23.95 -10.25 21.71
CA ASP A 411 -23.05 -11.38 21.86
C ASP A 411 -23.13 -12.28 20.62
N PRO A 412 -22.08 -12.32 19.76
CA PRO A 412 -22.04 -13.20 18.59
C PRO A 412 -22.01 -14.71 18.91
N ALA A 413 -21.65 -15.11 20.13
CA ALA A 413 -21.59 -16.52 20.50
C ALA A 413 -22.98 -17.10 20.79
N THR A 414 -23.83 -16.34 21.49
CA THR A 414 -25.22 -16.74 21.81
C THR A 414 -26.27 -16.12 20.90
N ASN A 415 -25.89 -15.11 20.09
CA ASN A 415 -26.80 -14.21 19.36
C ASN A 415 -27.85 -13.53 20.27
N THR A 416 -27.47 -13.24 21.51
CA THR A 416 -28.29 -12.43 22.43
C THR A 416 -27.94 -10.95 22.36
N VAL A 417 -28.80 -10.10 22.91
CA VAL A 417 -28.59 -8.65 23.01
C VAL A 417 -28.89 -8.14 24.42
N ASP A 418 -28.11 -7.15 24.84
CA ASP A 418 -28.38 -6.36 26.03
C ASP A 418 -28.48 -4.88 25.67
N MET A 419 -29.47 -4.22 26.28
CA MET A 419 -29.78 -2.79 26.14
C MET A 419 -30.00 -2.12 27.52
N THR A 420 -29.57 -2.79 28.59
CA THR A 420 -29.85 -2.45 30.00
C THR A 420 -28.60 -2.07 30.79
N THR A 421 -27.43 -2.65 30.50
CA THR A 421 -26.17 -2.36 31.20
C THR A 421 -25.78 -0.88 31.13
N PHE A 422 -25.86 -0.27 29.95
CA PHE A 422 -25.56 1.16 29.78
C PHE A 422 -26.80 1.90 29.28
N THR A 423 -27.44 2.65 30.17
CA THR A 423 -28.69 3.38 29.92
C THR A 423 -28.54 4.86 30.33
N GLY A 424 -29.62 5.64 30.21
CA GLY A 424 -29.66 7.04 30.66
C GLY A 424 -29.14 8.09 29.67
N TYR A 425 -28.71 7.71 28.47
CA TYR A 425 -28.20 8.64 27.46
C TYR A 425 -29.34 9.40 26.76
N ARG A 426 -29.92 10.42 27.41
CA ARG A 426 -31.15 11.10 26.94
C ARG A 426 -30.96 12.10 25.78
N GLU A 427 -29.74 12.57 25.53
CA GLU A 427 -29.45 13.53 24.45
C GLU A 427 -29.53 12.90 23.04
N GLY A 428 -29.70 13.73 21.99
CA GLY A 428 -29.81 13.27 20.61
C GLY A 428 -28.56 13.52 19.76
N GLY A 429 -28.32 12.64 18.78
CA GLY A 429 -27.21 12.74 17.83
C GLY A 429 -25.82 12.51 18.43
N LYS A 430 -25.74 11.85 19.60
CA LYS A 430 -24.60 11.95 20.53
C LYS A 430 -23.28 11.47 19.92
N TRP A 431 -23.23 10.21 19.49
CA TRP A 431 -22.04 9.51 19.04
C TRP A 431 -22.35 8.61 17.84
N LYS A 432 -21.35 8.33 17.01
CA LYS A 432 -21.45 7.43 15.86
C LYS A 432 -20.47 6.26 16.01
N GLU A 433 -19.55 6.10 15.06
CA GLU A 433 -18.58 5.01 15.02
C GLU A 433 -17.65 5.03 16.26
N PRO A 434 -17.79 4.05 17.18
CA PRO A 434 -16.87 3.90 18.30
C PRO A 434 -15.57 3.22 17.86
N VAL A 435 -14.55 3.32 18.69
CA VAL A 435 -13.29 2.57 18.54
C VAL A 435 -12.91 1.90 19.85
N ARG A 436 -12.19 0.78 19.76
CA ARG A 436 -11.58 0.11 20.92
C ARG A 436 -10.13 0.53 21.00
N ALA A 437 -9.72 1.11 22.13
CA ALA A 437 -8.36 1.56 22.35
C ALA A 437 -7.43 0.41 22.79
N SER A 438 -6.14 0.70 22.88
CA SER A 438 -5.11 -0.22 23.38
C SER A 438 -5.32 -0.66 24.83
N ASN A 439 -5.95 0.17 25.66
CA ASN A 439 -6.35 -0.17 27.03
C ASN A 439 -7.59 -1.08 27.12
N GLY A 440 -8.14 -1.53 25.98
CA GLY A 440 -9.32 -2.40 25.91
C GLY A 440 -10.67 -1.69 26.07
N LEU A 441 -10.69 -0.42 26.50
CA LEU A 441 -11.91 0.38 26.64
C LEU A 441 -12.43 0.86 25.28
N ILE A 442 -13.72 1.18 25.26
CA ILE A 442 -14.41 1.64 24.05
C ILE A 442 -14.66 3.13 24.14
N TYR A 443 -14.17 3.87 23.15
CA TYR A 443 -14.29 5.32 23.06
C TYR A 443 -15.21 5.70 21.90
N ALA A 444 -16.17 6.58 22.15
CA ALA A 444 -17.01 7.15 21.11
C ALA A 444 -16.79 8.66 21.05
N VAL A 445 -16.26 9.14 19.92
CA VAL A 445 -16.04 10.58 19.70
C VAL A 445 -17.38 11.29 19.48
N PRO A 446 -17.56 12.52 20.01
CA PRO A 446 -18.80 13.25 19.89
C PRO A 446 -19.12 13.60 18.43
N TYR A 447 -20.37 13.35 18.05
CA TYR A 447 -21.00 13.93 16.88
C TYR A 447 -21.72 15.21 17.31
N PHE A 448 -22.97 15.16 17.79
CA PHE A 448 -23.65 16.31 18.43
C PHE A 448 -23.41 16.43 19.96
N SER A 449 -22.83 15.40 20.60
CA SER A 449 -22.47 15.43 22.02
C SER A 449 -21.35 16.46 22.28
N ARG A 450 -21.23 16.93 23.53
CA ARG A 450 -20.05 17.72 23.97
C ARG A 450 -18.93 16.86 24.54
N ASN A 451 -19.19 15.57 24.77
CA ASN A 451 -18.31 14.69 25.52
C ASN A 451 -17.89 13.47 24.70
N VAL A 452 -16.65 13.03 24.88
CA VAL A 452 -16.25 11.65 24.56
C VAL A 452 -16.93 10.73 25.56
N LEU A 453 -17.55 9.66 25.07
CA LEU A 453 -18.01 8.55 25.90
C LEU A 453 -16.90 7.52 26.00
N VAL A 454 -16.65 7.02 27.22
CA VAL A 454 -15.77 5.90 27.48
C VAL A 454 -16.59 4.81 28.17
N LEU A 455 -16.63 3.62 27.56
CA LEU A 455 -17.26 2.44 28.13
C LEU A 455 -16.18 1.44 28.53
N ASP A 456 -16.20 1.09 29.80
CA ASP A 456 -15.60 -0.12 30.32
C ASP A 456 -16.72 -1.16 30.40
N LEU A 457 -16.61 -2.25 29.63
CA LEU A 457 -17.56 -3.36 29.72
C LEU A 457 -17.45 -4.12 31.05
N GLY A 458 -16.47 -3.76 31.89
CA GLY A 458 -16.09 -4.53 33.06
C GLY A 458 -15.50 -5.86 32.62
N CYS A 459 -15.99 -6.90 33.26
CA CYS A 459 -15.50 -8.25 33.17
C CYS A 459 -16.21 -9.12 32.12
#